data_AF-A0A0N1H1Z1-F1
#
_entry.id   AF-A0A0N1H1Z1-F1
#
_cell.length_a   1.000
_cell.length_b   1.000
_cell.length_c   1.000
_cell.angle_alpha   90.00
_cell.angle_beta   90.00
_cell.angle_gamma   90.00
#
_symmetry.space_group_name_H-M   'P 1'
#
loop_
_entity.id
_entity.type
_entity.pdbx_description
1 polymer ?
#
loop_
_entity_poly.entity_id
_entity_poly.type
_entity_poly.pdbx_seq_one_letter_code
_entity_poly.pdbx_strand_id
1 'polypeptide(L)'
;MAFADRFLALGRDVHSGEVLARGGDPEAHSILQRTGFVPVVRLHETYHRLPIGLDIAEEERLATRAVARLRAVSYHVDADDAFDTMTREAHYQPLGSLVADLAERIREATTSDEVADALTELTAFHDGVLIALGEVLTATAAFYEDLGQAPDLHTAKRLQYLAEHRLGVIRRPDAHA
;
A
#
# COMPACT_ATOMS: atom_id res chain seq x y z
N MET A 1 2.58 -20.01 -11.21
CA MET A 1 1.55 -19.61 -10.23
C MET A 1 0.20 -19.65 -10.94
N ALA A 2 -0.80 -20.31 -10.33
CA ALA A 2 -2.04 -20.68 -11.00
C ALA A 2 -2.96 -19.46 -11.20
N PHE A 3 -3.58 -19.35 -12.37
CA PHE A 3 -4.63 -18.37 -12.67
C PHE A 3 -5.84 -18.39 -11.71
N ALA A 4 -5.91 -19.37 -10.80
CA ALA A 4 -6.99 -19.55 -9.84
C ALA A 4 -7.07 -18.44 -8.77
N ASP A 5 -5.97 -17.74 -8.48
CA ASP A 5 -5.94 -16.71 -7.43
C ASP A 5 -6.32 -15.30 -7.94
N ARG A 6 -6.60 -15.13 -9.24
CA ARG A 6 -6.98 -13.83 -9.84
C ARG A 6 -8.49 -13.62 -9.97
N PHE A 7 -9.29 -14.22 -9.09
CA PHE A 7 -10.74 -14.06 -9.06
C PHE A 7 -11.18 -13.33 -7.80
N LEU A 8 -12.02 -12.31 -7.97
CA LEU A 8 -12.65 -11.57 -6.89
C LEU A 8 -14.15 -11.44 -7.12
N ALA A 9 -14.92 -11.51 -6.04
CA ALA A 9 -16.32 -11.10 -6.03
C ALA A 9 -16.43 -9.77 -5.28
N LEU A 10 -17.03 -8.76 -5.91
CA LEU A 10 -17.28 -7.45 -5.33
C LEU A 10 -18.78 -7.17 -5.44
N GLY A 11 -19.47 -7.14 -4.30
CA GLY A 11 -20.94 -7.15 -4.29
C GLY A 11 -21.48 -6.51 -3.03
N ARG A 12 -22.71 -6.00 -3.09
CA ARG A 12 -23.46 -5.60 -1.91
C ARG A 12 -24.03 -6.85 -1.25
N ASP A 13 -23.68 -7.03 0.02
CA ASP A 13 -24.16 -8.16 0.80
C ASP A 13 -25.66 -8.03 1.05
N VAL A 14 -26.41 -9.08 0.70
CA VAL A 14 -27.87 -9.08 0.82
C VAL A 14 -28.38 -9.04 2.26
N HIS A 15 -27.55 -9.39 3.25
CA HIS A 15 -27.94 -9.42 4.65
C HIS A 15 -27.55 -8.15 5.38
N SER A 16 -26.33 -7.65 5.17
CA SER A 16 -25.84 -6.45 5.85
C SER A 16 -26.06 -5.15 5.06
N GLY A 17 -26.28 -5.25 3.74
CA GLY A 17 -26.31 -4.10 2.83
C GLY A 17 -24.94 -3.47 2.58
N GLU A 18 -23.85 -4.03 3.15
CA GLU A 18 -22.50 -3.51 2.99
C GLU A 18 -21.90 -3.91 1.64
N VAL A 19 -21.07 -3.05 1.05
CA VAL A 19 -20.28 -3.42 -0.13
C VAL A 19 -19.03 -4.19 0.30
N LEU A 20 -18.94 -5.44 -0.14
CA LEU A 20 -17.89 -6.39 0.23
C LEU A 20 -17.08 -6.82 -0.98
N ALA A 21 -15.79 -7.06 -0.79
CA ALA A 21 -14.90 -7.70 -1.74
C ALA A 21 -14.26 -8.95 -1.12
N ARG A 22 -14.40 -10.09 -1.79
CA ARG A 22 -13.92 -11.40 -1.34
C ARG A 22 -13.02 -12.05 -2.39
N GLY A 23 -12.08 -12.89 -1.93
CA GLY A 23 -11.10 -13.55 -2.78
C GLY A 23 -9.89 -12.67 -3.12
N GLY A 24 -9.18 -13.06 -4.18
CA GLY A 24 -7.92 -12.44 -4.59
C GLY A 24 -6.72 -12.88 -3.76
N ASP A 25 -5.58 -12.31 -4.11
CA ASP A 25 -4.27 -12.54 -3.51
C ASP A 25 -3.78 -11.27 -2.77
N PRO A 26 -2.56 -11.25 -2.20
CA PRO A 26 -2.04 -10.06 -1.52
C PRO A 26 -1.97 -8.78 -2.38
N GLU A 27 -1.80 -8.90 -3.70
CA GLU A 27 -1.83 -7.75 -4.61
C GLU A 27 -3.26 -7.18 -4.68
N ALA A 28 -4.27 -8.03 -4.84
CA ALA A 28 -5.66 -7.63 -4.87
C ALA A 28 -6.09 -6.94 -3.56
N HIS A 29 -5.71 -7.50 -2.41
CA HIS A 29 -5.96 -6.89 -1.09
C HIS A 29 -5.31 -5.50 -0.96
N SER A 30 -4.09 -5.36 -1.46
CA SER A 30 -3.39 -4.07 -1.46
C SER A 30 -4.06 -3.04 -2.39
N ILE A 31 -4.63 -3.48 -3.51
CA ILE A 31 -5.41 -2.61 -4.42
C ILE A 31 -6.69 -2.14 -3.71
N LEU A 32 -7.44 -3.05 -3.09
CA LEU A 32 -8.68 -2.76 -2.36
C LEU A 32 -8.46 -1.73 -1.25
N GLN A 33 -7.40 -1.88 -0.45
CA GLN A 33 -7.08 -0.90 0.60
C GLN A 33 -6.76 0.49 0.03
N ARG A 34 -6.06 0.55 -1.11
CA ARG A 34 -5.75 1.80 -1.81
C ARG A 34 -6.94 2.43 -2.52
N THR A 35 -8.08 1.75 -2.59
CA THR A 35 -9.36 2.29 -3.08
C THR A 35 -10.36 2.59 -1.98
N GLY A 36 -9.94 2.51 -0.71
CA GLY A 36 -10.75 2.90 0.44
C GLY A 36 -11.43 1.75 1.16
N PHE A 37 -11.25 0.50 0.72
CA PHE A 37 -11.76 -0.65 1.46
C PHE A 37 -10.93 -0.89 2.73
N VAL A 38 -11.59 -1.36 3.78
CA VAL A 38 -10.96 -1.79 5.02
C VAL A 38 -10.95 -3.33 5.11
N PRO A 39 -9.84 -3.95 5.53
CA PRO A 39 -9.78 -5.40 5.69
C PRO A 39 -10.57 -5.84 6.94
N VAL A 40 -11.25 -6.98 6.82
CA VAL A 40 -11.88 -7.69 7.92
C VAL A 40 -11.27 -9.09 7.99
N VAL A 41 -10.49 -9.33 9.04
CA VAL A 41 -9.79 -10.59 9.27
C VAL A 41 -10.60 -11.45 10.22
N ARG A 42 -11.02 -12.64 9.76
CA ARG A 42 -11.66 -13.69 10.55
C ARG A 42 -10.79 -14.94 10.55
N LEU A 43 -11.07 -15.87 11.47
CA LEU A 43 -10.27 -17.08 11.70
C LEU A 43 -9.99 -17.92 10.44
N HIS A 44 -10.87 -17.88 9.43
CA HIS A 44 -10.75 -18.67 8.21
C HIS A 44 -10.90 -17.84 6.92
N GLU A 45 -11.01 -16.52 7.01
CA GLU A 45 -11.28 -15.67 5.84
C GLU A 45 -10.77 -14.25 6.08
N THR A 46 -10.17 -13.66 5.06
CA THR A 46 -9.95 -12.22 4.99
C THR A 46 -10.76 -11.67 3.83
N TYR A 47 -11.69 -10.77 4.11
CA TYR A 47 -12.43 -10.03 3.10
C TYR A 47 -12.27 -8.53 3.34
N HIS A 48 -12.73 -7.74 2.39
CA HIS A 48 -12.65 -6.28 2.44
C HIS A 48 -14.06 -5.71 2.39
N ARG A 49 -14.29 -4.60 3.07
CA ARG A 49 -15.56 -3.86 3.01
C ARG A 49 -15.34 -2.36 2.86
N LEU A 50 -16.31 -1.64 2.33
CA LEU A 50 -16.28 -0.18 2.43
C LEU A 50 -16.52 0.28 3.88
N PRO A 51 -16.01 1.46 4.28
CA PRO A 51 -16.32 2.08 5.56
C PRO A 51 -17.83 2.25 5.77
N ILE A 52 -18.27 2.14 7.02
CA ILE A 52 -19.67 2.39 7.39
C ILE A 52 -19.98 3.90 7.35
N GLY A 53 -21.23 4.25 7.05
CA GLY A 53 -21.70 5.63 7.07
C GLY A 53 -21.45 6.43 5.80
N LEU A 54 -21.00 5.78 4.72
CA LEU A 54 -20.98 6.35 3.38
C LEU A 54 -22.40 6.40 2.81
N ASP A 55 -22.68 7.40 1.96
CA ASP A 55 -23.89 7.37 1.15
C ASP A 55 -23.73 6.43 -0.05
N ILE A 56 -24.85 6.06 -0.67
CA ILE A 56 -24.87 5.08 -1.77
C ILE A 56 -24.01 5.52 -2.95
N ALA A 57 -24.00 6.83 -3.26
CA ALA A 57 -23.24 7.36 -4.39
C ALA A 57 -21.73 7.25 -4.15
N GLU A 58 -21.28 7.51 -2.93
CA GLU A 58 -19.88 7.35 -2.55
C GLU A 58 -19.48 5.88 -2.48
N GLU A 59 -20.36 4.99 -2.00
CA GLU A 59 -20.14 3.54 -2.03
C GLU A 59 -19.94 3.05 -3.46
N GLU A 60 -20.83 3.42 -4.38
CA GLU A 60 -20.75 3.06 -5.81
C GLU A 60 -19.49 3.65 -6.46
N ARG A 61 -19.13 4.89 -6.14
CA ARG A 61 -17.91 5.53 -6.68
C ARG A 61 -16.64 4.79 -6.25
N LEU A 62 -16.51 4.43 -4.98
CA LEU A 62 -15.34 3.71 -4.46
C LEU A 62 -15.30 2.27 -4.99
N ALA A 63 -16.45 1.59 -5.06
CA ALA A 63 -16.56 0.26 -5.63
C ALA A 63 -16.18 0.25 -7.12
N THR A 64 -16.71 1.18 -7.92
CA THR A 64 -16.39 1.34 -9.35
C THR A 64 -14.89 1.54 -9.56
N ARG A 65 -14.27 2.41 -8.74
CA ARG A 65 -12.83 2.64 -8.77
C ARG A 65 -12.01 1.39 -8.43
N ALA A 66 -12.48 0.59 -7.48
CA ALA A 66 -11.85 -0.69 -7.13
C ALA A 66 -11.92 -1.69 -8.29
N VAL A 67 -13.10 -1.87 -8.90
CA VAL A 67 -13.30 -2.73 -10.09
C VAL A 67 -12.37 -2.29 -11.22
N ALA A 68 -12.32 -0.99 -11.52
CA ALA A 68 -11.49 -0.45 -12.59
C ALA A 68 -9.99 -0.74 -12.41
N ARG A 69 -9.49 -0.63 -11.17
CA ARG A 69 -8.06 -0.88 -10.85
C ARG A 69 -7.71 -2.37 -10.81
N LEU A 70 -8.59 -3.20 -10.28
CA LEU A 70 -8.40 -4.66 -10.28
C LEU A 70 -8.37 -5.20 -11.72
N ARG A 71 -9.30 -4.74 -12.58
CA ARG A 71 -9.33 -5.14 -13.99
C ARG A 71 -8.13 -4.60 -14.79
N ALA A 72 -7.58 -3.44 -14.41
CA ALA A 72 -6.39 -2.89 -15.06
C ALA A 72 -5.15 -3.81 -14.93
N VAL A 73 -5.07 -4.61 -13.85
CA VAL A 73 -4.02 -5.62 -13.66
C VAL A 73 -4.50 -7.04 -13.98
N SER A 74 -5.57 -7.18 -14.77
CA SER A 74 -6.09 -8.47 -15.26
C SER A 74 -6.71 -9.39 -14.19
N TYR A 75 -7.22 -8.86 -13.07
CA TYR A 75 -8.14 -9.65 -12.23
C TYR A 75 -9.48 -9.84 -12.93
N HIS A 76 -10.04 -11.04 -12.78
CA HIS A 76 -11.44 -11.28 -13.07
C HIS A 76 -12.27 -10.86 -11.85
N VAL A 77 -13.10 -9.84 -12.03
CA VAL A 77 -13.95 -9.30 -10.97
C VAL A 77 -15.40 -9.53 -11.36
N ASP A 78 -16.06 -10.40 -10.60
CA ASP A 78 -17.51 -10.59 -10.59
C ASP A 78 -18.09 -9.46 -9.73
N ALA A 79 -18.68 -8.45 -10.38
CA ALA A 79 -19.11 -7.20 -9.77
C ALA A 79 -20.62 -7.01 -9.95
N ASP A 80 -21.31 -6.50 -8.93
CA ASP A 80 -22.72 -6.08 -9.11
C ASP A 80 -22.83 -4.98 -10.17
N ASP A 81 -23.93 -5.02 -10.95
CA ASP A 81 -24.21 -4.10 -12.05
C ASP A 81 -24.07 -2.61 -11.69
N ALA A 82 -24.36 -2.24 -10.44
CA ALA A 82 -24.33 -0.85 -9.95
C ALA A 82 -22.94 -0.21 -10.03
N PHE A 83 -21.86 -1.00 -10.00
CA PHE A 83 -20.49 -0.51 -10.07
C PHE A 83 -19.61 -1.35 -11.00
N ASP A 84 -20.23 -2.16 -11.87
CA ASP A 84 -19.53 -2.86 -12.92
C ASP A 84 -19.02 -1.86 -13.97
N THR A 85 -17.73 -1.93 -14.30
CA THR A 85 -17.13 -1.02 -15.26
C THR A 85 -16.02 -1.67 -16.07
N MET A 86 -16.02 -1.39 -17.38
CA MET A 86 -14.95 -1.78 -18.29
C MET A 86 -13.79 -0.77 -18.32
N THR A 87 -13.92 0.36 -17.61
CA THR A 87 -12.84 1.34 -17.46
C THR A 87 -11.66 0.68 -16.76
N ARG A 88 -10.46 0.90 -17.29
CA ARG A 88 -9.21 0.49 -16.66
C ARG A 88 -8.48 1.74 -16.20
N GLU A 89 -8.47 1.97 -14.90
CA GLU A 89 -7.64 3.04 -14.33
C GLU A 89 -6.16 2.69 -14.47
N ALA A 90 -5.31 3.69 -14.70
CA ALA A 90 -3.87 3.48 -14.72
C ALA A 90 -3.42 2.86 -13.39
N HIS A 91 -2.85 1.67 -13.46
CA HIS A 91 -2.24 1.01 -12.33
C HIS A 91 -0.73 1.26 -12.36
N TYR A 92 -0.24 2.08 -11.43
CA TYR A 92 1.19 2.29 -11.25
C TYR A 92 1.75 1.21 -10.33
N GLN A 93 2.97 0.76 -10.63
CA GLN A 93 3.68 -0.17 -9.77
C GLN A 93 3.80 0.44 -8.35
N PRO A 94 3.40 -0.30 -7.30
CA PRO A 94 3.52 0.20 -5.93
C PRO A 94 4.99 0.49 -5.60
N LEU A 95 5.24 1.55 -4.81
CA LEU A 95 6.60 1.87 -4.35
C LEU A 95 7.24 0.69 -3.60
N GLY A 96 6.44 -0.05 -2.83
CA GLY A 96 6.92 -1.27 -2.15
C GLY A 96 7.38 -2.37 -3.12
N SER A 97 6.79 -2.48 -4.31
CA SER A 97 7.24 -3.42 -5.34
C SER A 97 8.58 -3.00 -5.93
N LEU A 98 8.77 -1.71 -6.20
CA LEU A 98 10.09 -1.19 -6.64
C LEU A 98 11.19 -1.48 -5.61
N VAL A 99 10.89 -1.36 -4.32
CA VAL A 99 11.85 -1.73 -3.25
C VAL A 99 12.08 -3.24 -3.17
N ALA A 100 11.05 -4.06 -3.40
CA ALA A 100 11.20 -5.52 -3.44
C ALA A 100 12.06 -5.98 -4.62
N ASP A 101 11.95 -5.33 -5.78
CA ASP A 101 12.78 -5.60 -6.95
C ASP A 101 14.28 -5.37 -6.66
N LEU A 102 14.62 -4.37 -5.83
CA LEU A 102 16.00 -4.17 -5.36
C LEU A 102 16.50 -5.36 -4.54
N ALA A 103 15.64 -5.97 -3.72
CA ALA A 103 16.01 -7.14 -2.94
C ALA A 103 16.22 -8.39 -3.81
N GLU A 104 15.45 -8.56 -4.89
CA GLU A 104 15.69 -9.62 -5.89
C GLU A 104 17.02 -9.38 -6.63
N ARG A 105 17.29 -8.16 -7.09
CA ARG A 105 18.56 -7.82 -7.73
C ARG A 105 19.77 -8.16 -6.85
N ILE A 106 19.68 -7.92 -5.54
CA ILE A 106 20.73 -8.28 -4.58
C ILE A 106 20.88 -9.81 -4.45
N ARG A 107 19.77 -10.57 -4.49
CA ARG A 107 19.82 -12.04 -4.44
C ARG A 107 20.45 -12.66 -5.69
N GLU A 108 20.23 -12.04 -6.84
CA GLU A 108 20.75 -12.48 -8.13
C GLU A 108 22.18 -11.98 -8.42
N ALA A 109 22.67 -11.00 -7.65
CA ALA A 109 23.97 -10.40 -7.83
C ALA A 109 25.11 -11.44 -7.71
N THR A 110 26.03 -11.37 -8.66
CA THR A 110 27.23 -12.22 -8.73
C THR A 110 28.48 -11.47 -8.27
N THR A 111 28.39 -10.15 -8.10
CA THR A 111 29.50 -9.28 -7.69
C THR A 111 29.10 -8.33 -6.56
N SER A 112 30.09 -7.84 -5.82
CA SER A 112 29.88 -6.80 -4.80
C SER A 112 29.43 -5.47 -5.39
N ASP A 113 29.83 -5.16 -6.63
CA ASP A 113 29.51 -3.90 -7.29
C ASP A 113 28.02 -3.86 -7.67
N GLU A 114 27.46 -4.96 -8.16
CA GLU A 114 26.01 -5.09 -8.41
C GLU A 114 25.17 -4.88 -7.14
N VAL A 115 25.66 -5.35 -5.99
CA VAL A 115 25.02 -5.11 -4.69
C VAL A 115 25.14 -3.63 -4.30
N ALA A 116 26.31 -3.02 -4.47
CA ALA A 116 26.54 -1.60 -4.17
C ALA A 116 25.64 -0.68 -5.03
N ASP A 117 25.44 -1.01 -6.31
CA ASP A 117 24.54 -0.28 -7.19
C ASP A 117 23.08 -0.36 -6.71
N ALA A 118 22.61 -1.57 -6.34
CA ALA A 118 21.25 -1.74 -5.80
C ALA A 118 21.06 -1.02 -4.45
N LEU A 119 22.09 -0.99 -3.60
CA LEU A 119 22.06 -0.26 -2.33
C LEU A 119 22.14 1.26 -2.51
N THR A 120 22.76 1.73 -3.60
CA THR A 120 22.82 3.17 -3.92
C THR A 120 21.41 3.73 -4.13
N GLU A 121 20.50 3.00 -4.79
CA GLU A 121 19.08 3.40 -4.93
C GLU A 121 18.37 3.61 -3.57
N LEU A 122 18.76 2.85 -2.54
CA LEU A 122 18.19 2.99 -1.19
C LEU A 122 18.81 4.17 -0.41
N THR A 123 20.10 4.42 -0.64
CA THR A 123 20.95 5.26 0.23
C THR A 123 21.40 6.57 -0.42
N ALA A 124 21.10 6.79 -1.70
CA ALA A 124 21.47 7.97 -2.46
C ALA A 124 21.16 9.25 -1.68
N PHE A 125 22.10 10.18 -1.67
CA PHE A 125 22.12 11.28 -0.70
C PHE A 125 21.01 12.34 -0.90
N HIS A 126 20.30 12.34 -2.02
CA HIS A 126 19.26 13.34 -2.28
C HIS A 126 17.88 12.72 -2.52
N ASP A 127 17.83 11.59 -3.20
CA ASP A 127 16.61 10.95 -3.71
C ASP A 127 16.49 9.47 -3.30
N GLY A 128 17.40 8.98 -2.44
CA GLY A 128 17.35 7.61 -1.95
C GLY A 128 16.08 7.33 -1.14
N VAL A 129 15.59 6.10 -1.22
CA VAL A 129 14.34 5.66 -0.56
C VAL A 129 14.31 5.98 0.93
N LEU A 130 15.44 5.81 1.63
CA LEU A 130 15.51 6.07 3.08
C LEU A 130 15.34 7.57 3.42
N ILE A 131 15.74 8.47 2.52
CA ILE A 131 15.56 9.92 2.67
C ILE A 131 14.09 10.27 2.54
N ALA A 132 13.49 9.86 1.42
CA ALA A 132 12.09 10.14 1.13
C ALA A 132 11.19 9.60 2.25
N LEU A 133 11.50 8.42 2.80
CA LEU A 133 10.78 7.88 3.95
C LEU A 133 10.94 8.75 5.21
N GLY A 134 12.15 9.25 5.49
CA GLY A 134 12.40 10.19 6.59
C GLY A 134 11.60 11.48 6.46
N GLU A 135 11.48 12.01 5.23
CA GLU A 135 10.67 13.21 4.94
C GLU A 135 9.18 12.96 5.21
N VAL A 136 8.64 11.81 4.76
CA VAL A 136 7.25 11.42 5.04
C VAL A 136 6.98 11.33 6.55
N LEU A 137 7.89 10.70 7.32
CA LEU A 137 7.75 10.59 8.77
C LEU A 137 7.80 11.97 9.45
N THR A 138 8.68 12.86 8.98
CA THR A 138 8.82 14.21 9.51
C THR A 138 7.58 15.06 9.24
N ALA A 139 7.06 15.02 8.00
CA ALA A 139 5.82 15.71 7.64
C ALA A 139 4.62 15.19 8.45
N THR A 140 4.55 13.87 8.66
CA THR A 140 3.50 13.25 9.47
C THR A 140 3.60 13.68 10.95
N ALA A 141 4.82 13.76 11.50
CA ALA A 141 5.02 14.24 12.87
C ALA A 141 4.53 15.67 13.05
N ALA A 142 4.89 16.57 12.12
CA ALA A 142 4.45 17.97 12.14
C ALA A 142 2.91 18.07 12.12
N PHE A 143 2.25 17.26 11.30
CA PHE A 143 0.78 17.20 11.26
C PHE A 143 0.16 16.83 12.62
N TYR A 144 0.71 15.84 13.32
CA TYR A 144 0.22 15.46 14.65
C TYR A 144 0.55 16.50 15.73
N GLU A 145 1.66 17.23 15.62
CA GLU A 145 1.95 18.36 16.51
C GLU A 145 0.90 19.47 16.37
N ASP A 146 0.48 19.76 15.15
CA ASP A 146 -0.54 20.77 14.85
C ASP A 146 -1.94 20.40 15.39
N LEU A 147 -2.28 19.10 15.47
CA LEU A 147 -3.55 18.63 16.06
C LEU A 147 -3.63 18.86 17.59
N GLY A 148 -2.47 18.91 18.27
CA GLY A 148 -2.34 19.43 19.63
C GLY A 148 -2.93 18.57 20.77
N GLN A 149 -3.42 17.35 20.53
CA GLN A 149 -3.87 16.47 21.63
C GLN A 149 -2.70 15.71 22.25
N ALA A 150 -2.80 15.40 23.56
CA ALA A 150 -1.77 14.67 24.29
C ALA A 150 -1.31 13.33 23.65
N PRO A 151 -2.19 12.46 23.11
CA PRO A 151 -1.76 11.26 22.38
C PRO A 151 -1.06 11.57 21.04
N ASP A 152 -1.38 12.70 20.41
CA ASP A 152 -0.83 13.11 19.11
C ASP A 152 0.63 13.56 19.27
N LEU A 153 0.95 14.27 20.35
CA LEU A 153 2.32 14.72 20.66
C LEU A 153 3.30 13.57 20.96
N HIS A 154 2.83 12.49 21.60
CA HIS A 154 3.67 11.30 21.82
C HIS A 154 3.96 10.58 20.49
N THR A 155 2.96 10.50 19.60
CA THR A 155 3.09 9.90 18.27
C THR A 155 4.06 10.71 17.42
N ALA A 156 3.96 12.04 17.41
CA ALA A 156 4.88 12.92 16.70
C ALA A 156 6.35 12.71 17.11
N LYS A 157 6.64 12.72 18.42
CA LYS A 157 8.00 12.48 18.94
C LYS A 157 8.58 11.14 18.52
N ARG A 158 7.75 10.09 18.50
CA ARG A 158 8.17 8.75 18.06
C ARG A 158 8.51 8.73 16.57
N LEU A 159 7.74 9.43 15.74
CA LEU A 159 7.99 9.52 14.29
C LEU A 159 9.28 10.30 14.00
N GLN A 160 9.52 11.43 14.67
CA GLN A 160 10.78 12.18 14.60
C GLN A 160 11.98 11.32 15.01
N TYR A 161 11.87 10.60 16.13
CA TYR A 161 12.93 9.70 16.58
C TYR A 161 13.27 8.63 15.52
N LEU A 162 12.27 8.03 14.87
CA LEU A 162 12.51 7.05 13.80
C LEU A 162 13.23 7.65 12.59
N ALA A 163 12.80 8.85 12.16
CA ALA A 163 13.41 9.55 11.04
C ALA A 163 14.89 9.88 11.32
N GLU A 164 15.17 10.46 12.48
CA GLU A 164 16.52 10.93 12.83
C GLU A 164 17.45 9.80 13.26
N HIS A 165 17.00 8.89 14.12
CA HIS A 165 17.88 7.98 14.86
C HIS A 165 17.87 6.54 14.34
N ARG A 166 16.92 6.15 13.46
CA ARG A 166 16.89 4.82 12.85
C ARG A 166 17.21 4.87 11.36
N LEU A 167 16.58 5.77 10.61
CA LEU A 167 16.87 5.92 9.18
C LEU A 167 18.17 6.70 8.94
N GLY A 168 18.43 7.74 9.72
CA GLY A 168 19.67 8.53 9.62
C GLY A 168 20.96 7.74 9.87
N VAL A 169 20.91 6.69 10.70
CA VAL A 169 22.06 5.81 10.98
C VAL A 169 22.37 4.90 9.80
N ILE A 170 21.35 4.33 9.14
CA ILE A 170 21.52 3.44 7.98
C ILE A 170 22.04 4.23 6.77
N ARG A 171 21.68 5.51 6.66
CA ARG A 171 22.12 6.42 5.58
C ARG A 171 23.61 6.78 5.63
N ARG A 172 24.29 6.51 6.75
CA ARG A 172 25.75 6.59 6.82
C ARG A 172 26.30 5.17 6.63
N PRO A 173 26.71 4.78 5.40
CA PRO A 173 27.60 3.64 5.32
C PRO A 173 28.84 4.03 6.14
N ASP A 174 29.28 3.13 7.02
CA ASP A 174 30.42 3.38 7.89
C ASP A 174 31.57 4.00 7.09
N ALA A 175 31.96 5.21 7.49
CA ALA A 175 33.23 5.79 7.10
C ALA A 175 34.34 4.99 7.79
N HIS A 176 34.60 3.79 7.29
CA HIS A 176 35.74 2.97 7.66
C HIS A 176 36.62 2.80 6.40
N ALA A 177 37.48 3.80 6.22
CA ALA A 177 38.71 3.71 5.47
C ALA A 177 39.87 3.70 6.47
#